data_AF-A0A814WKJ5-F1
#
_entry.id   AF-A0A814WKJ5-F1
#
_cell.length_a   1.000
_cell.length_b   1.000
_cell.length_c   1.000
_cell.angle_alpha   90.00
_cell.angle_beta   90.00
_cell.angle_gamma   90.00
#
_symmetry.space_group_name_H-M   'P 1'
#
loop_
_entity.id
_entity.type
_entity.pdbx_description
1 polymer ?
#
loop_
_entity_poly.entity_id
_entity_poly.type
_entity_poly.pdbx_seq_one_letter_code
_entity_poly.pdbx_strand_id
1 'polypeptide(L)'
;ILVACDLHKKILHNSTDLFSQISSYAGDEDLFPNDQSTDEYLSKDLDQWADSTAPKALADVFEALVGAIFLDSGNCLETVWRVIEPLLRKYIDQSIIHPNLNPIRSFSERGGKLIKESIDKGGDTQIAVCIVQMPNGSLFEGRGVNKKLAKAHACRQAMKQHQHNENMFQQTG
;
A
#
# COMPACT_ATOMS: atom_id res chain seq x y z
N ILE A 1 7.32 -4.95 -9.83
CA ILE A 1 7.60 -6.15 -10.64
C ILE A 1 8.33 -5.79 -11.93
N LEU A 2 7.68 -5.25 -12.97
CA LEU A 2 8.40 -4.93 -14.23
C LEU A 2 9.56 -3.95 -14.06
N VAL A 3 9.39 -2.97 -13.17
CA VAL A 3 10.44 -1.99 -12.83
C VAL A 3 11.55 -2.69 -12.04
N ALA A 4 11.21 -3.24 -10.87
CA ALA A 4 12.14 -3.99 -10.01
C ALA A 4 12.88 -5.20 -10.63
N CYS A 5 12.39 -5.76 -11.74
CA CYS A 5 13.07 -6.83 -12.47
C CYS A 5 13.75 -6.32 -13.75
N ASP A 6 13.87 -5.01 -13.93
CA ASP A 6 14.44 -4.34 -15.12
C ASP A 6 13.75 -4.65 -16.45
N LEU A 7 12.56 -5.27 -16.41
CA LEU A 7 11.78 -5.62 -17.61
C LEU A 7 11.20 -4.39 -18.30
N HIS A 8 10.99 -3.29 -17.58
CA HIS A 8 10.58 -2.01 -18.14
C HIS A 8 11.54 -1.51 -19.25
N LYS A 9 12.84 -1.85 -19.15
CA LYS A 9 13.88 -1.53 -20.17
C LYS A 9 13.72 -2.31 -21.47
N LYS A 10 12.87 -3.35 -21.48
CA LYS A 10 12.61 -4.23 -22.63
C LYS A 10 11.26 -3.94 -23.31
N ILE A 11 10.49 -3.00 -22.78
CA ILE A 11 9.20 -2.61 -23.35
C ILE A 11 9.47 -1.80 -24.63
N LEU A 12 8.90 -2.25 -25.75
CA LEU A 12 8.95 -1.52 -27.00
C LEU A 12 7.81 -0.51 -27.05
N HIS A 13 8.14 0.78 -27.07
CA HIS A 13 7.18 1.88 -27.26
C HIS A 13 7.87 3.07 -27.92
N ASN A 14 7.07 3.98 -28.49
CA ASN A 14 7.54 5.23 -29.10
C ASN A 14 6.94 6.48 -28.44
N SER A 15 6.28 6.32 -27.28
CA SER A 15 5.70 7.43 -26.51
C SER A 15 6.73 8.04 -25.57
N THR A 16 6.99 9.34 -25.73
CA THR A 16 7.83 10.15 -24.84
C THR A 16 7.19 10.34 -23.48
N ASP A 17 5.86 10.50 -23.44
CA ASP A 17 5.13 10.68 -22.19
C ASP A 17 5.21 9.41 -21.32
N LEU A 18 5.04 8.25 -21.95
CA LEU A 18 5.20 6.97 -21.26
C LEU A 18 6.63 6.78 -20.78
N PHE A 19 7.62 7.17 -21.59
CA PHE A 19 9.03 7.15 -21.17
C PHE A 19 9.24 7.97 -19.90
N SER A 20 8.80 9.23 -19.88
CA SER A 20 8.93 10.10 -18.71
C SER A 20 8.22 9.56 -17.47
N GLN A 21 7.02 8.99 -17.63
CA GLN A 21 6.28 8.36 -16.53
C GLN A 21 7.02 7.14 -15.97
N ILE A 22 7.54 6.27 -16.83
CA ILE A 22 8.32 5.09 -16.42
C ILE A 22 9.63 5.52 -15.77
N SER A 23 10.35 6.48 -16.34
CA SER A 23 11.62 6.98 -15.78
C SER A 23 11.43 7.66 -14.43
N SER A 24 10.37 8.45 -14.25
CA SER A 24 10.03 9.02 -12.95
C SER A 24 9.73 7.94 -11.92
N TYR A 25 8.93 6.94 -12.31
CA TYR A 25 8.56 5.83 -11.43
C TYR A 25 9.74 4.87 -11.11
N ALA A 26 10.69 4.72 -12.03
CA ALA A 26 11.90 3.90 -11.84
C ALA A 26 13.02 4.66 -11.10
N GLY A 27 13.07 6.00 -11.20
CA GLY A 27 14.03 6.83 -10.46
C GLY A 27 13.81 6.79 -8.93
N ASP A 28 12.63 6.36 -8.49
CA ASP A 28 12.30 6.11 -7.10
C ASP A 28 12.75 4.71 -6.60
N GLU A 29 13.61 3.98 -7.34
CA GLU A 29 14.05 2.61 -6.99
C GLU A 29 15.01 2.48 -5.79
N ASP A 30 15.50 3.58 -5.20
CA ASP A 30 16.26 3.55 -3.93
C ASP A 30 15.39 3.22 -2.69
N LEU A 31 14.10 2.94 -2.88
CA LEU A 31 13.11 2.71 -1.82
C LEU A 31 13.00 1.26 -1.32
N PHE A 32 13.89 0.35 -1.74
CA PHE A 32 14.08 -0.93 -1.05
C PHE A 32 15.44 -0.97 -0.36
N PRO A 33 15.65 -0.16 0.71
CA PRO A 33 16.85 -0.28 1.52
C PRO A 33 16.98 -1.72 2.02
N ASN A 34 18.17 -2.28 1.84
CA ASN A 34 18.50 -3.66 2.18
C ASN A 34 18.71 -3.85 3.70
N ASP A 35 18.11 -3.00 4.54
CA ASP A 35 18.50 -2.85 5.94
C ASP A 35 17.33 -2.83 6.93
N GLN A 36 17.58 -3.47 8.08
CA GLN A 36 16.65 -3.82 9.13
C GLN A 36 16.28 -2.60 9.99
N SER A 37 15.18 -1.90 9.68
CA SER A 37 14.52 -0.99 10.61
C SER A 37 13.05 -0.73 10.22
N THR A 38 12.22 -1.76 10.39
CA THR A 38 11.01 -1.99 9.59
C THR A 38 9.65 -1.55 10.17
N ASP A 39 9.58 -0.71 11.21
CA ASP A 39 8.27 -0.32 11.78
C ASP A 39 7.86 1.15 11.59
N GLU A 40 8.82 2.07 11.43
CA GLU A 40 8.52 3.50 11.27
C GLU A 40 8.47 3.94 9.79
N TYR A 41 9.32 3.33 8.96
CA TYR A 41 9.46 3.63 7.52
C TYR A 41 8.26 3.20 6.68
N LEU A 42 7.63 2.06 7.01
CA LEU A 42 6.49 1.52 6.26
C LEU A 42 5.29 2.48 6.24
N SER A 43 5.19 3.38 7.23
CA SER A 43 4.07 4.31 7.38
C SER A 43 4.19 5.58 6.55
N LYS A 44 5.39 5.96 6.12
CA LYS A 44 5.64 7.14 5.28
C LYS A 44 5.55 6.78 3.81
N ASP A 45 6.12 5.63 3.44
CA ASP A 45 6.22 5.22 2.04
C ASP A 45 4.90 4.68 1.47
N LEU A 46 4.02 4.08 2.28
CA LEU A 46 2.68 3.67 1.81
C LEU A 46 1.76 4.85 1.51
N ASP A 47 1.91 5.97 2.21
CA ASP A 47 1.17 7.22 1.92
C ASP A 47 1.82 7.99 0.77
N GLN A 48 3.13 7.85 0.54
CA GLN A 48 3.85 8.44 -0.61
C GLN A 48 3.65 7.65 -1.92
N TRP A 49 3.61 6.33 -1.86
CA TRP A 49 3.29 5.45 -3.00
C TRP A 49 1.83 5.54 -3.45
N ALA A 50 0.93 6.04 -2.59
CA ALA A 50 -0.44 6.34 -2.99
C ALA A 50 -0.52 7.55 -3.93
N ASP A 51 0.47 8.46 -3.90
CA ASP A 51 0.52 9.66 -4.74
C ASP A 51 1.36 9.47 -6.02
N SER A 52 2.37 8.58 -6.04
CA SER A 52 3.08 8.19 -7.26
C SER A 52 2.38 7.01 -7.95
N THR A 53 1.29 7.29 -8.67
CA THR A 53 0.56 6.23 -9.38
C THR A 53 1.46 5.58 -10.43
N ALA A 54 1.75 4.29 -10.28
CA ALA A 54 2.46 3.51 -11.28
C ALA A 54 1.81 3.68 -12.67
N PRO A 55 2.59 3.86 -13.76
CA PRO A 55 2.02 4.00 -15.10
C PRO A 55 1.15 2.79 -15.44
N LYS A 56 -0.12 3.01 -15.77
CA LYS A 56 -1.09 1.93 -16.06
C LYS A 56 -0.59 0.96 -17.13
N ALA A 57 0.13 1.46 -18.12
CA ALA A 57 0.74 0.65 -19.18
C ALA A 57 1.69 -0.44 -18.64
N LEU A 58 2.35 -0.24 -17.50
CA LEU A 58 3.18 -1.29 -16.89
C LEU A 58 2.33 -2.44 -16.35
N ALA A 59 1.13 -2.15 -15.81
CA ALA A 59 0.19 -3.19 -15.39
C ALA A 59 -0.33 -3.95 -16.62
N ASP A 60 -0.75 -3.22 -17.66
CA ASP A 60 -1.25 -3.82 -18.91
C ASP A 60 -0.19 -4.73 -19.57
N VAL A 61 1.08 -4.32 -19.61
CA VAL A 61 2.20 -5.14 -20.14
C VAL A 61 2.44 -6.39 -19.31
N PHE A 62 2.36 -6.28 -17.97
CA PHE A 62 2.53 -7.43 -17.10
C PHE A 62 1.41 -8.46 -17.31
N GLU A 63 0.16 -8.01 -17.39
CA GLU A 63 -1.00 -8.86 -17.69
C GLU A 63 -0.89 -9.51 -19.08
N ALA A 64 -0.43 -8.75 -20.08
CA ALA A 64 -0.19 -9.28 -21.42
C ALA A 64 0.91 -10.35 -21.44
N LEU A 65 2.00 -10.19 -20.67
CA LEU A 65 3.05 -11.19 -20.52
C LEU A 65 2.50 -12.49 -19.90
N VAL A 66 1.71 -12.37 -18.83
CA VAL A 66 1.04 -13.51 -18.19
C VAL A 66 0.14 -14.24 -19.19
N GLY A 67 -0.65 -13.50 -19.97
CA GLY A 67 -1.49 -14.06 -21.03
C GLY A 67 -0.69 -14.74 -22.15
N ALA A 68 0.44 -14.17 -22.55
CA ALA A 68 1.31 -14.77 -23.57
C ALA A 68 1.90 -16.11 -23.10
N ILE A 69 2.38 -16.19 -21.85
CA ILE A 69 2.88 -17.46 -21.27
C ILE A 69 1.76 -18.50 -21.21
N PHE A 70 0.55 -18.09 -20.84
CA PHE A 70 -0.60 -18.99 -20.80
C PHE A 70 -0.90 -19.60 -22.17
N LEU A 71 -0.93 -18.78 -23.23
CA LEU A 71 -1.18 -19.24 -24.59
C LEU A 71 -0.03 -20.11 -25.13
N ASP A 72 1.22 -19.70 -24.93
CA ASP A 72 2.42 -20.42 -25.40
C ASP A 72 2.57 -21.81 -24.74
N SER A 73 2.13 -21.93 -23.49
CA SER A 73 2.13 -23.19 -22.74
C SER A 73 0.91 -24.09 -23.01
N GLY A 74 0.08 -23.77 -24.01
CA GLY A 74 -1.11 -24.56 -24.33
C GLY A 74 -2.20 -24.44 -23.27
N ASN A 75 -2.41 -23.24 -22.72
CA ASN A 75 -3.38 -22.91 -21.67
C ASN A 75 -3.06 -23.54 -20.30
N CYS A 76 -1.77 -23.60 -19.92
CA CYS A 76 -1.32 -24.25 -18.69
C CYS A 76 -1.05 -23.24 -17.55
N LEU A 77 -1.99 -23.14 -16.60
CA LEU A 77 -1.84 -22.25 -15.42
C LEU A 77 -0.66 -22.64 -14.51
N GLU A 78 -0.33 -23.92 -14.41
CA GLU A 78 0.83 -24.37 -13.63
C GLU A 78 2.13 -23.82 -14.23
N THR A 79 2.23 -23.79 -15.55
CA THR A 79 3.39 -23.22 -16.24
C THR A 79 3.45 -21.71 -16.04
N VAL A 80 2.31 -21.00 -16.12
CA VAL A 80 2.24 -19.56 -15.80
C VAL A 80 2.74 -19.31 -14.39
N TRP A 81 2.22 -20.03 -13.40
CA TRP A 81 2.63 -19.86 -12.00
C TRP A 81 4.13 -20.14 -11.82
N ARG A 82 4.65 -21.22 -12.40
CA ARG A 82 6.08 -21.57 -12.34
C ARG A 82 6.99 -20.46 -12.88
N VAL A 83 6.55 -19.73 -13.90
CA VAL A 83 7.33 -18.62 -14.50
C VAL A 83 7.18 -17.32 -13.72
N ILE A 84 5.97 -17.03 -13.23
CA ILE A 84 5.64 -15.74 -12.60
C ILE A 84 5.95 -15.72 -11.10
N GLU A 85 5.81 -16.85 -10.39
CA GLU A 85 6.05 -16.93 -8.94
C GLU A 85 7.43 -16.42 -8.52
N PRO A 86 8.55 -16.74 -9.22
CA PRO A 86 9.86 -16.22 -8.84
C PRO A 86 9.96 -14.69 -8.93
N LEU A 87 9.21 -14.06 -9.85
CA LEU A 87 9.13 -12.60 -9.99
C LEU A 87 8.32 -11.96 -8.86
N LEU A 88 7.39 -12.70 -8.27
CA LEU A 88 6.53 -12.26 -7.17
C LEU A 88 7.09 -12.63 -5.79
N ARG A 89 7.98 -13.62 -5.70
CA ARG A 89 8.35 -14.28 -4.45
C ARG A 89 8.80 -13.31 -3.36
N LYS A 90 9.69 -12.38 -3.68
CA LYS A 90 10.16 -11.33 -2.74
C LYS A 90 8.99 -10.53 -2.16
N TYR A 91 7.98 -10.21 -2.96
CA TYR A 91 6.81 -9.43 -2.55
C TYR A 91 5.81 -10.27 -1.75
N ILE A 92 5.62 -11.53 -2.15
CA ILE A 92 4.78 -12.47 -1.42
C ILE A 92 5.36 -12.69 -0.02
N ASP A 93 6.66 -13.00 0.08
CA ASP A 93 7.34 -13.23 1.35
C ASP A 93 7.29 -11.98 2.25
N GLN A 94 7.53 -10.79 1.69
CA GLN A 94 7.34 -9.52 2.40
C GLN A 94 5.91 -9.35 2.91
N SER A 95 4.91 -9.69 2.10
CA SER A 95 3.49 -9.57 2.49
C SER A 95 3.06 -10.58 3.56
N ILE A 96 3.74 -11.73 3.65
CA ILE A 96 3.49 -12.73 4.68
C ILE A 96 4.12 -12.30 6.01
N ILE A 97 5.34 -11.76 5.96
CA ILE A 97 6.07 -11.28 7.16
C ILE A 97 5.46 -9.97 7.68
N HIS A 98 5.16 -9.04 6.77
CA HIS A 98 4.54 -7.75 7.06
C HIS A 98 3.21 -7.67 6.29
N PRO A 99 2.15 -8.32 6.80
CA PRO A 99 0.84 -8.19 6.20
C PRO A 99 0.47 -6.71 6.15
N ASN A 100 0.20 -6.22 4.94
CA ASN A 100 -0.38 -4.89 4.70
C ASN A 100 -1.79 -4.88 5.27
N LEU A 101 -1.87 -4.78 6.59
CA LEU A 101 -3.10 -4.73 7.35
C LEU A 101 -3.77 -3.40 7.02
N ASN A 102 -4.89 -3.49 6.29
CA ASN A 102 -5.71 -2.31 6.04
C ASN A 102 -6.12 -1.73 7.40
N PRO A 103 -5.68 -0.51 7.76
CA PRO A 103 -5.84 0.03 9.10
C PRO A 103 -7.31 0.13 9.50
N ILE A 104 -8.20 0.33 8.53
CA ILE A 104 -9.65 0.36 8.75
C ILE A 104 -10.17 -1.04 9.09
N ARG A 105 -9.70 -2.07 8.39
CA ARG A 105 -10.09 -3.46 8.63
C ARG A 105 -9.61 -3.92 10.01
N SER A 106 -8.33 -3.72 10.33
CA SER A 106 -7.76 -4.10 11.62
C SER A 106 -8.40 -3.36 12.79
N PHE A 107 -8.70 -2.07 12.61
CA PHE A 107 -9.45 -1.29 13.59
C PHE A 107 -10.85 -1.87 13.82
N SER A 108 -11.56 -2.23 12.74
CA SER A 108 -12.90 -2.83 12.82
C SER A 108 -12.89 -4.22 13.47
N GLU A 109 -11.91 -5.07 13.14
CA GLU A 109 -11.77 -6.42 13.71
C GLU A 109 -11.50 -6.38 15.22
N ARG A 110 -10.84 -5.31 15.71
CA ARG A 110 -10.66 -5.05 17.14
C ARG A 110 -11.85 -4.39 17.82
N GLY A 111 -13.01 -4.31 17.15
CA GLY A 111 -14.23 -3.76 17.73
C GLY A 111 -14.31 -2.23 17.76
N GLY A 112 -13.43 -1.55 17.02
CA GLY A 112 -13.45 -0.10 16.87
C GLY A 112 -14.71 0.39 16.13
N LYS A 113 -15.23 1.55 16.53
CA LYS A 113 -16.45 2.16 15.97
C LYS A 113 -16.16 3.50 15.32
N LEU A 114 -16.79 3.76 14.18
CA LEU A 114 -16.84 5.09 13.61
C LEU A 114 -17.85 5.94 14.40
N ILE A 115 -17.43 7.09 14.89
CA ILE A 115 -18.29 8.00 15.67
C ILE A 115 -18.82 9.13 14.80
N LYS A 116 -17.93 9.78 14.05
CA LYS A 116 -18.29 10.93 13.23
C LYS A 116 -17.45 10.96 11.97
N GLU A 117 -18.10 11.32 10.87
CA GLU A 117 -17.42 11.65 9.63
C GLU A 117 -18.05 12.92 9.06
N SER A 118 -17.24 13.94 8.84
CA SER A 118 -17.70 15.23 8.31
C SER A 118 -16.71 15.78 7.31
N ILE A 119 -17.21 16.61 6.41
CA ILE A 119 -16.37 17.43 5.55
C ILE A 119 -16.49 18.85 6.09
N ASP A 120 -15.36 19.39 6.53
CA ASP A 120 -15.27 20.78 6.91
C ASP A 120 -14.96 21.61 5.67
N LYS A 121 -15.78 22.63 5.44
CA LYS A 121 -15.63 23.58 4.33
C LYS A 121 -15.16 24.91 4.92
N GLY A 122 -13.95 24.89 5.48
CA GLY A 122 -13.29 26.09 5.99
C GLY A 122 -12.49 26.79 4.90
N GLY A 123 -13.10 27.72 4.17
CA GLY A 123 -12.42 28.52 3.13
C GLY A 123 -12.19 27.78 1.81
N ASP A 124 -11.08 28.08 1.13
CA ASP A 124 -10.74 27.60 -0.23
C ASP A 124 -10.32 26.11 -0.29
N THR A 125 -10.12 25.47 0.88
CA THR A 125 -9.62 24.09 0.97
C THR A 125 -10.64 23.18 1.66
N GLN A 126 -11.08 22.13 0.96
CA GLN A 126 -11.94 21.10 1.52
C GLN A 126 -11.13 20.12 2.36
N ILE A 127 -11.47 19.95 3.64
CA ILE A 127 -10.82 18.99 4.53
C ILE A 127 -11.88 18.04 5.11
N ALA A 128 -11.67 16.73 4.95
CA ALA A 128 -12.45 15.72 5.62
C ALA A 128 -11.88 15.44 7.01
N VAL A 129 -12.77 15.26 7.98
CA VAL A 129 -12.45 14.93 9.38
C VAL A 129 -13.24 13.70 9.79
N CYS A 130 -12.57 12.74 10.42
CA CYS A 130 -13.13 11.48 10.88
C CYS A 130 -12.75 11.24 12.34
N ILE A 131 -13.72 10.85 13.18
CA ILE A 131 -13.51 10.49 14.59
C ILE A 131 -13.91 9.03 14.79
N VAL A 132 -13.03 8.25 15.39
CA VAL A 132 -13.22 6.82 15.66
C VAL A 132 -13.02 6.53 17.16
N GLN A 133 -13.66 5.48 17.67
CA GLN A 133 -13.60 5.05 19.06
C GLN A 133 -13.12 3.61 19.19
N MET A 134 -12.19 3.34 20.09
CA MET A 134 -11.77 1.98 20.46
C MET A 134 -12.67 1.38 21.55
N PRO A 135 -12.71 0.05 21.72
CA PRO A 135 -13.55 -0.59 22.76
C PRO A 135 -13.25 -0.12 24.18
N ASN A 136 -12.02 0.32 24.45
CA ASN A 136 -11.61 0.89 25.73
C ASN A 136 -12.16 2.32 25.97
N GLY A 137 -12.97 2.85 25.06
CA GLY A 137 -13.61 4.16 25.14
C GLY A 137 -12.79 5.32 24.55
N SER A 138 -11.51 5.11 24.21
CA SER A 138 -10.64 6.16 23.66
C SER A 138 -11.07 6.62 22.26
N LEU A 139 -10.94 7.93 22.00
CA LEU A 139 -11.36 8.59 20.77
C LEU A 139 -10.15 9.11 19.99
N PHE A 140 -10.19 8.97 18.67
CA PHE A 140 -9.13 9.38 17.77
C PHE A 140 -9.67 10.16 16.58
N GLU A 141 -9.00 11.24 16.20
CA GLU A 141 -9.36 12.10 15.07
C GLU A 141 -8.34 11.96 13.92
N GLY A 142 -8.84 11.78 12.71
CA GLY A 142 -8.05 11.82 11.49
C GLY A 142 -8.57 12.87 10.52
N ARG A 143 -7.65 13.51 9.79
CA ARG A 143 -7.95 14.53 8.78
C ARG A 143 -7.35 14.11 7.45
N GLY A 144 -7.96 14.54 6.34
CA GLY A 144 -7.44 14.27 5.01
C GLY A 144 -8.19 15.01 3.93
N VAL A 145 -7.64 15.01 2.71
CA VAL A 145 -8.25 15.65 1.53
C VAL A 145 -9.59 15.01 1.13
N ASN A 146 -9.83 13.77 1.56
CA ASN A 146 -11.09 13.07 1.38
C ASN A 146 -11.41 12.20 2.60
N LYS A 147 -12.67 11.76 2.68
CA LYS A 147 -13.19 10.95 3.78
C LYS A 147 -12.42 9.65 3.99
N LYS A 148 -12.00 8.99 2.90
CA LYS A 148 -11.26 7.73 2.94
C LYS A 148 -9.92 7.91 3.65
N LEU A 149 -9.18 8.98 3.31
CA LEU A 149 -7.89 9.30 3.92
C LEU A 149 -8.06 9.73 5.38
N ALA A 150 -9.05 10.59 5.68
CA ALA A 150 -9.35 11.01 7.05
C ALA A 150 -9.66 9.81 7.95
N LYS A 151 -10.45 8.85 7.47
CA LYS A 151 -10.78 7.61 8.18
C LYS A 151 -9.57 6.70 8.35
N ALA A 152 -8.75 6.52 7.31
CA ALA A 152 -7.52 5.73 7.40
C ALA A 152 -6.57 6.32 8.45
N HIS A 153 -6.40 7.65 8.48
CA HIS A 153 -5.56 8.34 9.45
C HIS A 153 -6.08 8.16 10.90
N ALA A 154 -7.39 8.31 11.12
CA ALA A 154 -8.01 8.10 12.43
C ALA A 154 -7.79 6.67 12.94
N CYS A 155 -8.06 5.66 12.09
CA CYS A 155 -7.86 4.25 12.43
C CYS A 155 -6.39 3.91 12.70
N ARG A 156 -5.45 4.46 11.93
CA ARG A 156 -4.00 4.25 12.15
C ARG A 156 -3.55 4.77 13.51
N GLN A 157 -3.96 5.98 13.89
CA GLN A 157 -3.63 6.55 15.19
C GLN A 157 -4.17 5.69 16.33
N ALA A 158 -5.42 5.23 16.21
CA ALA A 158 -6.06 4.37 17.19
C ALA A 158 -5.28 3.06 17.40
N MET A 159 -4.85 2.42 16.30
CA MET A 159 -4.10 1.17 16.33
C MET A 159 -2.71 1.32 16.94
N LYS A 160 -1.98 2.39 16.58
CA LYS A 160 -0.63 2.67 17.14
C LYS A 160 -0.68 2.85 18.65
N GLN A 161 -1.64 3.63 19.16
CA GLN A 161 -1.73 3.89 20.60
C GLN A 161 -2.22 2.66 21.38
N HIS A 162 -3.09 1.83 20.80
CA HIS A 162 -3.50 0.57 21.41
C HIS A 162 -2.33 -0.41 21.55
N GLN A 163 -1.52 -0.58 20.50
CA GLN A 163 -0.35 -1.47 20.52
C GLN A 163 0.71 -0.99 21.54
N HIS A 164 0.95 0.32 21.63
CA HIS A 164 1.87 0.87 22.63
C HIS A 164 1.40 0.57 24.05
N ASN A 165 0.10 0.73 24.33
CA ASN A 165 -0.45 0.41 25.64
C ASN A 165 -0.38 -1.10 25.95
N GLU A 166 -0.71 -1.98 24.99
CA GLU A 166 -0.61 -3.44 25.16
C GLU A 166 0.82 -3.90 25.48
N ASN A 167 1.83 -3.36 24.79
CA ASN A 167 3.24 -3.72 25.01
C ASN A 167 3.79 -3.24 26.36
N MET A 168 3.32 -2.08 26.84
CA MET A 168 3.68 -1.57 28.17
C MET A 168 3.16 -2.46 29.31
N PHE A 169 1.97 -3.04 29.16
CA PHE A 169 1.41 -3.95 30.17
C PHE A 169 2.11 -5.33 30.21
N GLN A 170 2.72 -5.77 29.10
CA GLN A 170 3.42 -7.07 29.02
C GLN A 170 4.86 -7.03 29.56
N GLN A 171 5.49 -5.86 29.71
CA GLN A 171 6.85 -5.75 30.27
C GLN A 171 6.88 -5.58 31.79
N THR A 172 5.71 -5.35 32.42
CA THR A 172 5.57 -5.16 33.88
C THR A 172 5.05 -6.38 34.64
N GLY A 173 4.93 -7.54 33.99
CA GLY A 173 4.51 -8.81 34.60
C GLY A 173 5.61 -9.85 34.54
#